data_AF-A0A1V4QMN0-F1
#
_entry.id   AF-A0A1V4QMN0-F1
#
_cell.length_a   1.000
_cell.length_b   1.000
_cell.length_c   1.000
_cell.angle_alpha   90.00
_cell.angle_beta   90.00
_cell.angle_gamma   90.00
#
_symmetry.space_group_name_H-M   'P 1'
#
loop_
_entity.id
_entity.type
_entity.pdbx_description
1 polymer ?
#
loop_
_entity_poly.entity_id
_entity_poly.type
_entity_poly.pdbx_seq_one_letter_code
_entity_poly.pdbx_strand_id
1 'polypeptide(L)'
;MGCGGRSWPPGQRHIPFDRLSSGLKQRLALAKALINAPQLLFLDEPTGGLDPVMAQHTRDEIRRLNQLTGLTILLTTHNLREAEYLCDEVAFLQQGRILARGPIPELQARLGLGDQLILTFANDPAGLDYSRLPGLLSYQERLPVVELVVDQAELRLAPILAELQRNGNSLTKVQVRAVDLEVLYRELTH
;
A
#
# COMPACT_ATOMS: atom_id res chain seq x y z
N MET A 1 -8.08 16.16 -31.04
CA MET A 1 -7.17 15.17 -30.42
C MET A 1 -7.99 13.94 -30.09
N GLY A 2 -7.66 12.80 -30.68
CA GLY A 2 -8.56 11.65 -30.83
C GLY A 2 -8.78 10.88 -29.54
N CYS A 3 -10.06 10.65 -29.20
CA CYS A 3 -10.47 9.67 -28.21
C CYS A 3 -10.21 8.26 -28.78
N GLY A 4 -9.10 7.65 -28.36
CA GLY A 4 -8.80 6.24 -28.64
C GLY A 4 -9.84 5.34 -27.96
N GLY A 5 -10.73 4.77 -28.77
CA GLY A 5 -11.80 3.88 -28.34
C GLY A 5 -11.27 2.60 -27.70
N ARG A 6 -11.64 2.39 -26.43
CA ARG A 6 -11.79 1.04 -25.89
C ARG A 6 -13.23 0.63 -26.15
N SER A 7 -13.43 -0.22 -27.15
CA SER A 7 -14.74 -0.75 -27.51
C SER A 7 -15.29 -1.61 -26.37
N TRP A 8 -16.45 -1.24 -25.86
CA TRP A 8 -17.26 -2.12 -25.03
C TRP A 8 -17.62 -3.37 -25.85
N PRO A 9 -17.56 -4.60 -25.30
CA PRO A 9 -17.91 -5.81 -26.04
C PRO A 9 -19.35 -5.69 -26.60
N PRO A 10 -19.57 -6.01 -27.90
CA PRO A 10 -20.88 -5.86 -28.52
C PRO A 10 -21.94 -6.71 -27.81
N GLY A 11 -23.10 -6.13 -27.53
CA GLY A 11 -24.27 -6.84 -26.94
C GLY A 11 -24.69 -6.42 -25.53
N GLN A 12 -23.93 -5.57 -24.84
CA GLN A 12 -24.21 -5.23 -23.43
C GLN A 12 -24.82 -3.83 -23.21
N ARG A 13 -25.11 -3.07 -24.27
CA ARG A 13 -25.59 -1.68 -24.17
C ARG A 13 -26.99 -1.55 -23.54
N HIS A 14 -27.83 -2.58 -23.59
CA HIS A 14 -29.24 -2.56 -23.14
C HIS A 14 -29.55 -3.64 -22.09
N ILE A 15 -28.55 -4.13 -21.35
CA ILE A 15 -28.81 -5.11 -20.27
C ILE A 15 -29.47 -4.37 -19.10
N PRO A 16 -30.67 -4.79 -18.64
CA PRO A 16 -31.30 -4.21 -17.46
C PRO A 16 -30.36 -4.29 -16.26
N PHE A 17 -30.35 -3.25 -15.43
CA PHE A 17 -29.45 -3.15 -14.28
C PHE A 17 -29.42 -4.44 -13.45
N ASP A 18 -30.58 -5.05 -13.20
CA ASP A 18 -30.72 -6.25 -12.38
C ASP A 18 -29.94 -7.47 -12.92
N ARG A 19 -29.75 -7.52 -14.25
CA ARG A 19 -29.03 -8.61 -14.96
C ARG A 19 -27.54 -8.36 -15.13
N LEU A 20 -27.03 -7.19 -14.69
CA LEU A 20 -25.60 -6.93 -14.66
C LEU A 20 -24.94 -7.76 -13.53
N SER A 21 -23.71 -8.24 -13.78
CA SER A 21 -22.87 -8.79 -12.71
C SER A 21 -22.56 -7.71 -11.67
N SER A 22 -22.21 -8.10 -10.44
CA SER A 22 -21.81 -7.18 -9.37
C SER A 22 -20.72 -6.20 -9.84
N GLY A 23 -19.67 -6.70 -10.50
CA GLY A 23 -18.60 -5.87 -11.05
C GLY A 23 -19.09 -4.89 -12.13
N LEU A 24 -20.04 -5.27 -12.99
CA LEU A 24 -20.61 -4.35 -13.98
C LEU A 24 -21.51 -3.29 -13.35
N LYS A 25 -22.30 -3.65 -12.33
CA LYS A 25 -23.10 -2.69 -11.54
C LYS A 25 -22.19 -1.65 -10.88
N GLN A 26 -21.06 -2.09 -10.34
CA GLN A 26 -20.10 -1.22 -9.67
C GLN A 26 -19.38 -0.28 -10.65
N ARG A 27 -18.95 -0.79 -11.81
CA ARG A 27 -18.38 0.06 -12.88
C ARG A 27 -19.37 1.10 -13.38
N LEU A 28 -20.65 0.72 -13.52
CA LEU A 28 -21.70 1.66 -13.89
C LEU A 28 -21.92 2.71 -12.80
N ALA A 29 -21.90 2.33 -11.52
CA ALA A 29 -22.02 3.25 -10.40
C ALA A 29 -20.87 4.25 -10.35
N LEU A 30 -19.62 3.79 -10.54
CA LEU A 30 -18.43 4.64 -10.67
C LEU A 30 -18.56 5.59 -11.86
N ALA A 31 -18.90 5.07 -13.04
CA ALA A 31 -19.09 5.90 -14.23
C ALA A 31 -20.16 6.99 -14.02
N LYS A 32 -21.29 6.62 -13.39
CA LYS A 32 -22.36 7.56 -13.01
C LYS A 32 -21.86 8.64 -12.06
N ALA A 33 -21.09 8.29 -11.04
CA ALA A 33 -20.54 9.24 -10.08
C ALA A 33 -19.58 10.25 -10.74
N LEU A 34 -18.89 9.84 -11.81
CA LEU A 34 -17.92 10.65 -12.53
C LEU A 34 -18.52 11.56 -13.61
N ILE A 35 -19.81 11.42 -13.97
CA ILE A 35 -20.46 12.18 -15.06
C ILE A 35 -20.26 13.70 -14.89
N ASN A 36 -20.33 14.20 -13.66
CA ASN A 36 -20.25 15.63 -13.37
C ASN A 36 -18.82 16.11 -13.09
N ALA A 37 -17.79 15.28 -13.37
CA ALA A 37 -16.39 15.57 -13.06
C ALA A 37 -16.21 16.11 -11.61
N PRO A 38 -16.62 15.33 -10.59
CA PRO A 38 -16.54 15.80 -9.21
C PRO A 38 -15.09 16.02 -8.79
N GLN A 39 -14.88 16.85 -7.77
CA GLN A 39 -13.56 17.03 -7.14
C GLN A 39 -13.32 16.00 -6.02
N LEU A 40 -14.40 15.44 -5.45
CA LEU A 40 -14.38 14.46 -4.37
C LEU A 40 -15.35 13.30 -4.68
N LEU A 41 -14.85 12.07 -4.57
CA LEU A 41 -15.62 10.85 -4.74
C LEU A 41 -15.62 10.04 -3.44
N PHE A 42 -16.81 9.63 -2.98
CA PHE A 42 -16.97 8.74 -1.84
C PHE A 42 -17.23 7.32 -2.32
N LEU A 43 -16.47 6.36 -1.79
CA LEU A 43 -16.60 4.94 -2.11
C LEU A 43 -16.80 4.14 -0.83
N ASP A 44 -17.96 3.51 -0.70
CA ASP A 44 -18.24 2.63 0.43
C ASP A 44 -18.00 1.16 0.04
N GLU A 45 -16.99 0.55 0.65
CA GLU A 45 -16.60 -0.85 0.42
C GLU A 45 -16.47 -1.21 -1.08
N PRO A 46 -15.61 -0.50 -1.85
CA PRO A 46 -15.60 -0.57 -3.31
C PRO A 46 -15.16 -1.93 -3.89
N THR A 47 -14.66 -2.86 -3.09
CA THR A 47 -14.42 -4.24 -3.54
C THR A 47 -15.17 -5.28 -2.71
N GLY A 48 -16.09 -4.85 -1.84
CA GLY A 48 -16.91 -5.71 -1.01
C GLY A 48 -17.74 -6.69 -1.86
N GLY A 49 -17.59 -7.99 -1.59
CA GLY A 49 -18.35 -9.05 -2.27
C GLY A 49 -17.93 -9.33 -3.73
N LEU A 50 -16.83 -8.76 -4.20
CA LEU A 50 -16.21 -9.14 -5.47
C LEU A 50 -15.27 -10.35 -5.28
N ASP A 51 -15.12 -11.16 -6.33
CA ASP A 51 -14.06 -12.16 -6.38
C ASP A 51 -12.67 -11.48 -6.45
N PRO A 52 -11.57 -12.19 -6.11
CA PRO A 52 -10.24 -11.59 -6.04
C PRO A 52 -9.77 -10.90 -7.32
N VAL A 53 -10.14 -11.44 -8.49
CA VAL A 53 -9.72 -10.89 -9.79
C VAL A 53 -10.46 -9.59 -10.09
N MET A 54 -11.77 -9.56 -9.85
CA MET A 54 -12.58 -8.36 -10.03
C MET A 54 -12.27 -7.27 -9.00
N ALA A 55 -11.97 -7.65 -7.76
CA ALA A 55 -11.51 -6.73 -6.73
C ALA A 55 -10.21 -6.04 -7.17
N GLN A 56 -9.22 -6.80 -7.65
CA GLN A 56 -7.96 -6.23 -8.14
C GLN A 56 -8.20 -5.26 -9.32
N HIS A 57 -8.98 -5.67 -10.31
CA HIS A 57 -9.33 -4.81 -11.43
C HIS A 57 -10.00 -3.50 -11.00
N THR A 58 -10.87 -3.56 -9.99
CA THR A 58 -11.57 -2.38 -9.48
C THR A 58 -10.62 -1.43 -8.76
N ARG A 59 -9.69 -1.96 -7.95
CA ARG A 59 -8.63 -1.14 -7.31
C ARG A 59 -7.74 -0.46 -8.35
N ASP A 60 -7.34 -1.19 -9.39
CA ASP A 60 -6.49 -0.63 -10.44
C ASP A 60 -7.19 0.52 -11.17
N GLU A 61 -8.50 0.41 -11.43
CA GLU A 61 -9.26 1.48 -12.05
C GLU A 61 -9.44 2.69 -11.12
N ILE A 62 -9.71 2.47 -9.82
CA ILE A 62 -9.80 3.56 -8.83
C ILE A 62 -8.47 4.33 -8.75
N ARG A 63 -7.36 3.62 -8.60
CA ARG A 63 -6.01 4.22 -8.56
C ARG A 63 -5.72 5.01 -9.84
N ARG A 64 -6.02 4.41 -10.99
CA ARG A 64 -5.84 5.06 -12.30
C ARG A 64 -6.69 6.33 -12.44
N LEU A 65 -7.94 6.32 -11.97
CA LEU A 65 -8.82 7.49 -12.01
C LEU A 65 -8.24 8.63 -11.19
N ASN A 66 -7.80 8.37 -9.96
CA ASN A 66 -7.12 9.35 -9.11
C ASN A 66 -5.89 9.95 -9.82
N GLN A 67 -4.99 9.09 -10.34
CA GLN A 67 -3.75 9.53 -11.01
C GLN A 67 -3.99 10.36 -12.27
N LEU A 68 -4.99 10.02 -13.09
CA LEU A 68 -5.24 10.71 -14.36
C LEU A 68 -6.01 12.02 -14.20
N THR A 69 -6.81 12.16 -13.15
CA THR A 69 -7.76 13.27 -13.02
C THR A 69 -7.47 14.19 -11.84
N GLY A 70 -6.63 13.76 -10.89
CA GLY A 70 -6.44 14.46 -9.61
C GLY A 70 -7.66 14.40 -8.69
N LEU A 71 -8.64 13.53 -8.98
CA LEU A 71 -9.84 13.33 -8.17
C LEU A 71 -9.46 12.90 -6.76
N THR A 72 -9.92 13.62 -5.74
CA THR A 72 -9.80 13.17 -4.35
C THR A 72 -10.81 12.05 -4.10
N ILE A 73 -10.36 10.96 -3.48
CA ILE A 73 -11.19 9.79 -3.20
C ILE A 73 -11.17 9.54 -1.69
N LEU A 74 -12.34 9.51 -1.07
CA LEU A 74 -12.51 9.00 0.29
C LEU A 74 -13.14 7.61 0.18
N LEU A 75 -12.44 6.59 0.67
CA LEU A 75 -12.95 5.23 0.69
C LEU A 75 -13.05 4.67 2.10
N THR A 76 -14.10 3.89 2.35
CA THR A 76 -14.24 3.06 3.54
C THR A 76 -14.03 1.60 3.15
N THR A 77 -13.23 0.90 3.95
CA THR A 77 -12.93 -0.52 3.75
C THR A 77 -12.55 -1.17 5.06
N HIS A 78 -12.99 -2.41 5.25
CA HIS A 78 -12.47 -3.31 6.28
C HIS A 78 -11.25 -4.11 5.81
N ASN A 79 -10.87 -3.98 4.53
CA ASN A 79 -9.72 -4.65 3.95
C ASN A 79 -8.48 -3.75 4.02
N LEU A 80 -7.58 -4.04 4.96
CA LEU A 80 -6.37 -3.25 5.18
C LEU A 80 -5.41 -3.26 3.98
N ARG A 81 -5.35 -4.35 3.20
CA ARG A 81 -4.55 -4.41 1.96
C ARG A 81 -5.12 -3.54 0.86
N GLU A 82 -6.43 -3.34 0.84
CA GLU A 82 -7.05 -2.38 -0.08
C GLU A 82 -6.69 -0.95 0.30
N ALA A 83 -6.74 -0.61 1.59
CA ALA A 83 -6.34 0.70 2.08
C ALA A 83 -4.86 0.98 1.77
N GLU A 84 -3.95 0.03 2.03
CA GLU A 84 -2.53 0.14 1.64
C GLU A 84 -2.33 0.38 0.15
N TYR A 85 -3.13 -0.28 -0.68
CA TYR A 85 -2.99 -0.17 -2.12
C TYR A 85 -3.58 1.13 -2.66
N LEU A 86 -4.68 1.64 -2.11
CA LEU A 86 -5.39 2.77 -2.70
C LEU A 86 -5.12 4.12 -2.03
N CYS A 87 -4.73 4.13 -0.75
CA CYS A 87 -4.73 5.35 0.05
C CYS A 87 -3.33 5.90 0.30
N ASP A 88 -3.18 7.21 0.14
CA ASP A 88 -1.98 7.94 0.59
C ASP A 88 -2.03 8.17 2.12
N GLU A 89 -3.22 8.45 2.65
CA GLU A 89 -3.50 8.61 4.08
C GLU A 89 -4.59 7.64 4.52
N VAL A 90 -4.48 7.13 5.75
CA VAL A 90 -5.50 6.27 6.36
C VAL A 90 -6.00 6.87 7.68
N ALA A 91 -7.25 6.58 8.02
CA ALA A 91 -7.83 6.90 9.32
C ALA A 91 -8.48 5.64 9.91
N PHE A 92 -8.02 5.22 11.08
CA PHE A 92 -8.58 4.08 11.81
C PHE A 92 -9.76 4.55 12.65
N LEU A 93 -10.95 4.02 12.36
CA LEU A 93 -12.18 4.34 13.05
C LEU A 93 -12.61 3.17 13.95
N GLN A 94 -12.85 3.43 15.23
CA GLN A 94 -13.41 2.46 16.16
C GLN A 94 -14.41 3.15 17.09
N GLN A 95 -15.60 2.55 17.26
CA GLN A 95 -16.66 3.07 18.13
C GLN A 95 -17.00 4.55 17.88
N GLY A 96 -17.01 4.97 16.61
CA GLY A 96 -17.31 6.35 16.22
C GLY A 96 -16.20 7.37 16.50
N ARG A 97 -14.99 6.91 16.85
CA ARG A 97 -13.82 7.77 17.10
C ARG A 97 -12.65 7.38 16.21
N ILE A 98 -11.91 8.38 15.75
CA ILE A 98 -10.66 8.18 15.01
C ILE A 98 -9.57 7.88 16.04
N LEU A 99 -8.99 6.68 15.97
CA LEU A 99 -7.88 6.27 16.84
C LEU A 99 -6.56 6.87 16.35
N ALA A 100 -6.33 6.80 15.04
CA ALA A 100 -5.16 7.35 14.38
C ALA A 100 -5.52 7.78 12.96
N ARG A 101 -4.85 8.83 12.47
CA ARG A 101 -4.96 9.31 11.10
C ARG A 101 -3.62 9.88 10.64
N GLY A 102 -3.27 9.64 9.39
CA GLY A 102 -2.12 10.25 8.72
C GLY A 102 -1.64 9.40 7.54
N PRO A 103 -0.56 9.83 6.88
CA PRO A 103 0.15 9.00 5.92
C PRO A 103 0.58 7.68 6.56
N ILE A 104 0.45 6.59 5.82
CA ILE A 104 0.81 5.24 6.31
C ILE A 104 2.25 5.20 6.88
N PRO A 105 3.27 5.76 6.19
CA PRO A 105 4.65 5.74 6.71
C PRO A 105 4.82 6.50 8.03
N GLU A 106 4.06 7.59 8.23
CA GLU A 106 4.12 8.35 9.47
C GLU A 106 3.47 7.60 10.63
N LEU A 107 2.35 6.90 10.38
CA LEU A 107 1.69 6.09 11.38
C LEU A 107 2.56 4.91 11.83
N GLN A 108 3.25 4.26 10.89
CA GLN A 108 4.22 3.19 11.17
C GLN A 108 5.34 3.71 12.07
N ALA A 109 5.98 4.81 11.68
CA ALA A 109 7.07 5.41 12.45
C ALA A 109 6.66 5.79 13.88
N ARG A 110 5.44 6.32 14.08
CA ARG A 110 4.90 6.68 15.41
C ARG A 110 4.77 5.49 16.37
N LEU A 111 4.55 4.29 15.84
CA LEU A 111 4.42 3.07 16.62
C LEU A 111 5.74 2.30 16.74
N GLY A 112 6.85 2.85 16.23
CA GLY A 112 8.13 2.14 16.17
C GLY A 112 8.09 0.94 15.22
N LEU A 113 7.07 0.86 14.36
CA LEU A 113 6.93 -0.14 13.33
C LEU A 113 7.68 0.36 12.10
N GLY A 114 8.63 -0.43 11.61
CA GLY A 114 9.41 -0.11 10.43
C GLY A 114 9.57 -1.31 9.53
N ASP A 115 9.88 -1.04 8.27
CA ASP A 115 10.10 -2.07 7.27
C ASP A 115 11.30 -2.94 7.66
N GLN A 116 11.18 -4.25 7.44
CA GLN A 116 12.25 -5.19 7.70
C GLN A 116 13.18 -5.29 6.50
N LEU A 117 14.46 -4.99 6.70
CA LEU A 117 15.54 -5.36 5.79
C LEU A 117 16.22 -6.62 6.30
N ILE A 118 16.08 -7.71 5.55
CA ILE A 118 16.75 -8.98 5.83
C ILE A 118 17.98 -9.05 4.95
N LEU A 119 19.14 -8.93 5.57
CA LEU A 119 20.44 -8.94 4.93
C LEU A 119 21.10 -10.30 5.15
N THR A 120 21.54 -10.96 4.09
CA THR A 120 22.34 -12.19 4.18
C THR A 120 23.75 -11.88 3.73
N PHE A 121 24.72 -12.06 4.62
CA PHE A 121 26.12 -11.75 4.34
C PHE A 121 26.87 -12.94 3.74
N ALA A 122 27.84 -12.62 2.87
CA ALA A 122 28.79 -13.57 2.31
C ALA A 122 29.99 -13.81 3.25
N ASN A 123 30.30 -12.80 4.07
CA ASN A 123 31.36 -12.79 5.07
C ASN A 123 30.79 -12.39 6.43
N ASP A 124 31.54 -12.65 7.51
CA ASP A 124 31.18 -12.17 8.84
C ASP A 124 31.16 -10.62 8.84
N PRO A 125 30.03 -9.96 9.16
CA PRO A 125 29.94 -8.50 9.22
C PRO A 125 30.60 -7.89 10.47
N ALA A 126 31.68 -8.52 10.95
CA ALA A 126 32.38 -8.13 12.16
C ALA A 126 32.85 -6.67 12.09
N GLY A 127 32.47 -5.88 13.10
CA GLY A 127 32.87 -4.47 13.22
C GLY A 127 31.90 -3.47 12.59
N LEU A 128 30.77 -3.90 12.03
CA LEU A 128 29.72 -2.98 11.61
C LEU A 128 28.98 -2.40 12.81
N ASP A 129 28.92 -1.07 12.90
CA ASP A 129 28.08 -0.37 13.88
C ASP A 129 26.69 -0.12 13.29
N TYR A 130 25.78 -1.09 13.46
CA TYR A 130 24.40 -0.99 12.98
C TYR A 130 23.68 0.25 13.51
N SER A 131 24.00 0.71 14.72
CA SER A 131 23.32 1.86 15.34
C SER A 131 23.48 3.17 14.55
N ARG A 132 24.49 3.25 13.67
CA ARG A 132 24.73 4.40 12.79
C ARG A 132 24.00 4.30 11.45
N LEU A 133 23.34 3.18 11.17
CA LEU A 133 22.62 3.02 9.92
C LEU A 133 21.44 4.00 9.85
N PRO A 134 21.27 4.70 8.72
CA PRO A 134 20.25 5.71 8.59
C PRO A 134 18.87 5.07 8.71
N GLY A 135 18.05 5.60 9.61
CA GLY A 135 16.67 5.15 9.76
C GLY A 135 16.48 3.88 10.58
N LEU A 136 17.52 3.36 11.22
CA LEU A 136 17.42 2.14 12.02
C LEU A 136 16.58 2.38 13.28
N LEU A 137 15.53 1.56 13.44
CA LEU A 137 14.67 1.51 14.62
C LEU A 137 15.11 0.41 15.59
N SER A 138 15.42 -0.77 15.05
CA SER A 138 15.98 -1.91 15.81
C SER A 138 16.71 -2.87 14.89
N TYR A 139 17.51 -3.77 15.44
CA TYR A 139 18.16 -4.83 14.68
C TYR A 139 18.32 -6.11 15.50
N GLN A 140 18.43 -7.23 14.79
CA GLN A 140 18.75 -8.53 15.38
C GLN A 140 19.76 -9.27 14.50
N GLU A 141 20.90 -9.61 15.09
CA GLU A 141 21.95 -10.37 14.42
C GLU A 141 21.77 -11.88 14.66
N ARG A 142 21.65 -12.65 13.57
CA ARG A 142 21.62 -14.11 13.57
C ARG A 142 22.43 -14.62 12.37
N LEU A 143 23.76 -14.51 12.47
CA LEU A 143 24.68 -14.76 11.36
C LEU A 143 24.40 -16.10 10.64
N PRO A 144 24.45 -16.12 9.28
CA PRO A 144 24.89 -15.03 8.39
C PRO A 144 23.77 -14.01 8.06
N VAL A 145 22.64 -14.06 8.76
CA VAL A 145 21.48 -13.19 8.52
C VAL A 145 21.43 -12.07 9.56
N VAL A 146 21.17 -10.85 9.12
CA VAL A 146 20.87 -9.72 10.00
C VAL A 146 19.54 -9.12 9.59
N GLU A 147 18.64 -9.00 10.56
CA GLU A 147 17.34 -8.38 10.40
C GLU A 147 17.43 -6.95 10.93
N LEU A 148 17.19 -5.97 10.08
CA LEU A 148 17.09 -4.56 10.45
C LEU A 148 15.64 -4.14 10.35
N VAL A 149 15.17 -3.33 11.29
CA VAL A 149 13.91 -2.62 11.22
C VAL A 149 14.24 -1.16 10.94
N VAL A 150 13.79 -0.63 9.81
CA VAL A 150 14.10 0.74 9.39
C VAL A 150 12.84 1.54 9.09
N ASP A 151 12.87 2.86 9.24
CA ASP A 151 11.85 3.72 8.66
C ASP A 151 11.96 3.71 7.12
N GLN A 152 10.85 3.59 6.39
CA GLN A 152 10.81 3.74 4.91
C GLN A 152 11.94 3.00 4.16
N ALA A 153 11.92 1.66 4.14
CA ALA A 153 13.00 0.83 3.60
C ALA A 153 13.41 1.18 2.16
N GLU A 154 12.47 1.61 1.31
CA GLU A 154 12.75 2.01 -0.07
C GLU A 154 13.78 3.15 -0.15
N LEU A 155 13.75 4.09 0.79
CA LEU A 155 14.69 5.22 0.85
C LEU A 155 15.97 4.86 1.60
N ARG A 156 15.92 3.92 2.56
CA ARG A 156 17.08 3.54 3.40
C ARG A 156 17.95 2.47 2.78
N LEU A 157 17.41 1.65 1.89
CA LEU A 157 18.13 0.53 1.30
C LEU A 157 19.43 0.96 0.63
N ALA A 158 19.39 1.94 -0.29
CA ALA A 158 20.59 2.36 -1.02
C ALA A 158 21.69 2.95 -0.10
N PRO A 159 21.39 3.89 0.81
CA PRO A 159 22.36 4.38 1.81
C PRO A 159 22.96 3.28 2.69
N ILE A 160 22.13 2.34 3.16
CA ILE A 160 22.58 1.21 3.99
C ILE A 160 23.55 0.34 3.20
N LEU A 161 23.20 -0.04 1.96
CA LEU A 161 24.09 -0.84 1.11
C LEU A 161 25.43 -0.15 0.85
N ALA A 162 25.42 1.18 0.65
CA ALA A 162 26.64 1.96 0.47
C ALA A 162 27.53 1.97 1.73
N GLU A 163 26.95 2.02 2.94
CA GLU A 163 27.68 1.91 4.20
C GLU A 163 28.28 0.51 4.39
N LEU A 164 27.51 -0.54 4.09
CA LEU A 164 27.97 -1.93 4.20
C LEU A 164 29.17 -2.20 3.28
N GLN A 165 29.10 -1.73 2.03
CA GLN A 165 30.19 -1.86 1.05
C GLN A 165 31.45 -1.09 1.46
N ARG A 166 31.31 0.12 2.01
CA ARG A 166 32.45 0.92 2.51
C ARG A 166 33.23 0.21 3.62
N ASN A 167 32.55 -0.60 4.42
CA ASN A 167 33.15 -1.39 5.50
C ASN A 167 33.61 -2.78 5.04
N GLY A 168 33.63 -3.07 3.73
CA GLY A 168 34.10 -4.36 3.19
C GLY A 168 33.12 -5.53 3.35
N ASN A 169 31.87 -5.25 3.71
CA ASN A 169 30.85 -6.27 3.90
C ASN A 169 30.20 -6.62 2.56
N SER A 170 30.17 -7.91 2.25
CA SER A 170 29.58 -8.44 1.03
C SER A 170 28.26 -9.12 1.37
N LEU A 171 27.21 -8.80 0.61
CA LEU A 171 25.89 -9.39 0.76
C LEU A 171 25.64 -10.42 -0.34
N THR A 172 25.10 -11.57 0.02
CA THR A 172 24.60 -12.57 -0.94
C THR A 172 23.14 -12.33 -1.28
N LYS A 173 22.36 -11.78 -0.34
CA LYS A 173 20.93 -11.58 -0.51
C LYS A 173 20.44 -10.39 0.30
N VAL A 174 19.49 -9.65 -0.26
CA VAL A 174 18.76 -8.60 0.42
C VAL A 174 17.27 -8.83 0.19
N GLN A 175 16.48 -8.77 1.24
CA GLN A 175 15.02 -8.83 1.16
C GLN A 175 14.42 -7.68 1.94
N VAL A 176 13.41 -7.04 1.36
CA VAL A 176 12.63 -6.00 2.02
C VAL A 176 11.26 -6.57 2.33
N ARG A 177 10.76 -6.37 3.55
CA ARG A 177 9.37 -6.66 3.93
C ARG A 177 8.78 -5.40 4.54
N ALA A 178 7.80 -4.84 3.86
CA ALA A 178 7.06 -3.70 4.40
C ALA A 178 6.22 -4.13 5.59
N VAL A 179 6.03 -3.24 6.56
CA VAL A 179 5.02 -3.47 7.61
C VAL A 179 3.64 -3.24 7.02
N ASP A 180 2.75 -4.22 7.17
CA ASP A 180 1.36 -4.06 6.77
C ASP A 180 0.56 -3.27 7.82
N LEU A 181 -0.54 -2.66 7.37
CA LEU A 181 -1.52 -1.98 8.19
C LEU A 181 -2.22 -2.93 9.16
N GLU A 182 -2.14 -4.24 8.95
CA GLU A 182 -2.69 -5.23 9.89
C GLU A 182 -1.94 -5.23 11.22
N VAL A 183 -0.61 -5.16 11.19
CA VAL A 183 0.19 -4.94 12.41
C VAL A 183 -0.18 -3.61 13.05
N LEU A 184 -0.30 -2.55 12.25
CA LEU A 184 -0.62 -1.21 12.77
C LEU A 184 -2.00 -1.15 13.45
N TYR A 185 -3.01 -1.77 12.85
CA TYR A 185 -4.36 -1.84 13.42
C TYR A 185 -4.39 -2.63 14.74
N ARG A 186 -3.63 -3.73 14.83
CA ARG A 186 -3.50 -4.50 16.07
C ARG A 186 -2.91 -3.65 17.19
N GLU A 187 -1.81 -2.95 16.95
CA GLU A 187 -1.18 -2.08 17.97
C GLU A 187 -2.10 -0.94 18.45
N LEU A 188 -2.97 -0.42 17.58
CA LEU A 188 -3.91 0.66 17.94
C LEU A 188 -5.14 0.19 18.73
N THR A 189 -5.43 -1.11 18.72
CA THR A 189 -6.65 -1.69 19.32
C THR A 189 -6.38 -2.50 20.59
N HIS A 190 -5.12 -2.59 21.01
CA HIS A 190 -4.66 -3.18 22.27
C HIS A 190 -4.24 -2.10 23.28
#